data_AF-A0A7V6MXF5-F1
#
_entry.id   AF-A0A7V6MXF5-F1
#
_cell.length_a   1.000
_cell.length_b   1.000
_cell.length_c   1.000
_cell.angle_alpha   90.00
_cell.angle_beta   90.00
_cell.angle_gamma   90.00
#
_symmetry.space_group_name_H-M   'P 1'
#
loop_
_entity.id
_entity.type
_entity.pdbx_description
1 polymer ?
#
loop_
_entity_poly.entity_id
_entity_poly.type
_entity_poly.pdbx_seq_one_letter_code
_entity_poly.pdbx_strand_id
1 'polypeptide(L)'
;MDMINGSADFLHAQRIDTTTIKNENQNKQELKKACQQFESIFLSYMLKSMRATVPDGGLFERGVTYDIVQSMHDEALAEEISQNGGIGLAQQLYEQLSKYV
;
A
#
# COMPACT_ATOMS: atom_id res chain seq x y z
N MET A 1 20.54 -4.62 54.78
CA MET A 1 20.03 -5.57 53.79
C MET A 1 18.93 -4.86 52.99
N ASP A 2 19.39 -4.12 51.99
CA ASP A 2 18.78 -3.72 50.71
C ASP A 2 17.31 -3.21 50.66
N MET A 3 17.16 -1.90 50.87
CA MET A 3 15.98 -1.09 50.46
C MET A 3 16.23 -0.25 49.19
N ILE A 4 17.23 -0.61 48.35
CA ILE A 4 17.66 0.21 47.20
C ILE A 4 17.22 -0.34 45.83
N ASN A 5 16.66 -1.57 45.75
CA ASN A 5 16.46 -2.25 44.45
C ASN A 5 15.09 -2.03 43.75
N GLY A 6 14.19 -1.20 44.30
CA GLY A 6 12.83 -1.01 43.74
C GLY A 6 12.73 -0.02 42.57
N SER A 7 13.68 0.90 42.42
CA SER A 7 13.68 1.92 41.35
C SER A 7 14.31 1.44 40.04
N ALA A 8 15.15 0.40 40.09
CA ALA A 8 15.78 -0.20 38.90
C ALA A 8 14.78 -1.05 38.07
N ASP A 9 13.89 -1.80 38.74
CA ASP A 9 12.84 -2.58 38.09
C ASP A 9 11.77 -1.68 37.43
N PHE A 10 11.46 -0.53 38.05
CA PHE A 10 10.51 0.44 37.52
C PHE A 10 11.01 1.13 36.23
N LEU A 11 12.33 1.36 36.12
CA LEU A 11 12.97 1.93 34.92
C LEU A 11 13.08 0.93 33.75
N HIS A 12 12.97 -0.37 34.02
CA HIS A 12 12.97 -1.42 32.99
C HIS A 12 11.58 -1.64 32.40
N ALA A 13 10.53 -1.58 33.24
CA ALA A 13 9.13 -1.65 32.79
C ALA A 13 8.76 -0.52 31.81
N GLN A 14 9.30 0.69 32.00
CA GLN A 14 8.98 1.86 31.15
C GLN A 14 9.70 1.86 29.78
N ARG A 15 10.74 1.02 29.59
CA ARG A 15 11.50 0.90 28.32
C ARG A 15 10.94 -0.16 27.36
N ILE A 16 10.17 -1.13 27.86
CA ILE A 16 9.65 -2.25 27.07
C ILE A 16 8.45 -1.83 26.19
N ASP A 17 7.72 -0.77 26.56
CA ASP A 17 6.53 -0.34 25.80
C ASP A 17 6.83 0.55 24.59
N THR A 18 7.75 1.49 24.69
CA THR A 18 7.89 2.51 23.63
C THR A 18 8.55 2.00 22.34
N THR A 19 9.49 1.06 22.45
CA THR A 19 10.16 0.48 21.27
C THR A 19 9.24 -0.51 20.54
N THR A 20 8.52 -1.34 21.28
CA THR A 20 7.59 -2.35 20.75
C THR A 20 6.40 -1.69 20.05
N ILE A 21 5.77 -0.70 20.69
CA ILE A 21 4.67 0.08 20.11
C ILE A 21 5.12 0.83 18.84
N LYS A 22 6.36 1.33 18.81
CA LYS A 22 6.90 2.01 17.62
C LYS A 22 7.06 1.05 16.44
N ASN A 23 7.58 -0.15 16.67
CA ASN A 23 7.75 -1.16 15.64
C ASN A 23 6.41 -1.64 15.07
N GLU A 24 5.41 -1.91 15.93
CA GLU A 24 4.07 -2.30 15.47
C GLU A 24 3.41 -1.22 14.60
N ASN A 25 3.55 0.06 14.98
CA ASN A 25 3.03 1.17 14.19
C ASN A 25 3.74 1.31 12.85
N GLN A 26 5.06 1.11 12.81
CA GLN A 26 5.83 1.12 11.56
C GLN A 26 5.39 -0.02 10.64
N ASN A 27 5.29 -1.25 11.16
CA ASN A 27 4.84 -2.40 10.38
C ASN A 27 3.43 -2.20 9.79
N LYS A 28 2.50 -1.65 10.59
CA LYS A 28 1.16 -1.31 10.12
C LYS A 28 1.15 -0.23 9.03
N GLN A 29 2.03 0.76 9.12
CA GLN A 29 2.16 1.79 8.07
C GLN A 29 2.75 1.21 6.77
N GLU A 30 3.76 0.35 6.87
CA GLU A 30 4.35 -0.34 5.72
C GLU A 30 3.34 -1.27 5.06
N LEU A 31 2.58 -2.03 5.85
CA LEU A 31 1.51 -2.88 5.34
C LEU A 31 0.45 -2.06 4.59
N LYS A 32 0.03 -0.91 5.15
CA LYS A 32 -0.93 -0.02 4.48
C LYS A 32 -0.40 0.46 3.13
N LYS A 33 0.86 0.90 3.07
CA LYS A 33 1.53 1.30 1.82
C LYS A 33 1.60 0.17 0.81
N ALA A 34 1.96 -1.04 1.24
CA ALA A 34 2.01 -2.21 0.37
C ALA A 34 0.62 -2.56 -0.20
N CYS A 35 -0.43 -2.46 0.61
CA CYS A 35 -1.81 -2.68 0.15
C CYS A 35 -2.25 -1.64 -0.89
N GLN A 36 -1.89 -0.36 -0.71
CA GLN A 36 -2.15 0.69 -1.71
C GLN A 36 -1.37 0.45 -3.01
N GLN A 37 -0.08 0.13 -2.92
CA GLN A 37 0.73 -0.22 -4.11
C GLN A 37 0.15 -1.41 -4.88
N PHE A 38 -0.33 -2.42 -4.16
CA PHE A 38 -1.00 -3.56 -4.79
C PHE A 38 -2.29 -3.14 -5.51
N GLU A 39 -3.13 -2.31 -4.89
CA GLU A 39 -4.34 -1.79 -5.54
C GLU A 39 -4.00 -0.97 -6.79
N SER A 40 -2.94 -0.15 -6.78
CA SER A 40 -2.47 0.56 -7.97
C SER A 40 -2.11 -0.41 -9.11
N ILE A 41 -1.34 -1.47 -8.84
CA ILE A 41 -1.00 -2.49 -9.85
C ILE A 41 -2.27 -3.16 -10.39
N PHE A 42 -3.20 -3.50 -9.51
CA PHE A 42 -4.47 -4.11 -9.88
C PHE A 42 -5.31 -3.18 -10.77
N LEU A 43 -5.39 -1.90 -10.43
CA LEU A 43 -6.09 -0.89 -11.21
C LEU A 43 -5.45 -0.69 -12.58
N SER A 44 -4.13 -0.64 -12.66
CA SER A 44 -3.42 -0.56 -13.95
C SER A 44 -3.77 -1.76 -14.84
N TYR A 45 -3.77 -2.97 -14.27
CA TYR A 45 -4.20 -4.17 -15.00
C TYR A 45 -5.68 -4.12 -15.42
N MET A 46 -6.56 -3.60 -14.56
CA MET A 46 -7.97 -3.42 -14.86
C MET A 46 -8.17 -2.44 -16.02
N LEU A 47 -7.52 -1.28 -15.99
CA LEU A 47 -7.58 -0.26 -17.04
C LEU A 47 -7.09 -0.82 -18.38
N LYS A 48 -5.96 -1.53 -18.36
CA LYS A 48 -5.43 -2.23 -19.53
C LYS A 48 -6.43 -3.24 -20.08
N SER A 49 -7.07 -4.02 -19.21
CA SER A 49 -8.05 -5.03 -19.60
C SER A 49 -9.31 -4.41 -20.19
N MET A 50 -9.82 -3.32 -19.59
CA MET A 50 -10.94 -2.56 -20.13
C MET A 50 -10.62 -2.00 -21.52
N ARG A 51 -9.43 -1.45 -21.72
CA ARG A 51 -8.98 -0.92 -23.02
C ARG A 51 -8.90 -2.00 -24.10
N ALA A 52 -8.45 -3.20 -23.75
CA ALA A 52 -8.39 -4.33 -24.67
C ALA A 52 -9.78 -4.75 -25.20
N THR A 53 -10.87 -4.34 -24.54
CA THR A 53 -12.24 -4.57 -25.03
C THR A 53 -12.69 -3.54 -26.08
N VAL A 54 -11.96 -2.44 -26.27
CA VAL A 54 -12.29 -1.39 -27.23
C VAL A 54 -11.71 -1.77 -28.61
N PRO A 55 -12.55 -1.95 -29.64
CA PRO A 55 -12.10 -2.32 -30.97
C PRO A 55 -11.09 -1.35 -31.57
N ASP A 56 -10.22 -1.91 -32.41
CA ASP A 56 -9.21 -1.19 -33.16
C ASP A 56 -9.90 -0.41 -34.28
N GLY A 57 -9.85 0.93 -34.23
CA GLY A 57 -10.52 1.78 -35.24
C GLY A 57 -10.61 3.27 -34.90
N GLY A 58 -9.77 3.76 -33.98
CA GLY A 58 -9.76 5.17 -33.58
C GLY A 58 -9.01 6.09 -34.55
N LEU A 59 -9.05 7.39 -34.29
CA LEU A 59 -8.36 8.44 -35.06
C LEU A 59 -6.84 8.32 -35.11
N PHE A 60 -6.23 7.52 -34.23
CA PHE A 60 -4.78 7.40 -34.09
C PHE A 60 -4.30 6.01 -34.50
N GLU A 61 -3.18 5.94 -35.23
CA GLU A 61 -2.50 4.68 -35.52
C GLU A 61 -1.98 4.06 -34.21
N ARG A 62 -2.33 2.79 -33.98
CA ARG A 62 -1.73 2.01 -32.89
C ARG A 62 -0.35 1.54 -33.34
N GLY A 63 0.65 1.86 -32.53
CA GLY A 63 2.02 1.41 -32.70
C GLY A 63 2.73 1.31 -31.35
N VAL A 64 3.96 0.80 -31.35
CA VAL A 64 4.73 0.53 -30.11
C VAL A 64 4.83 1.77 -29.21
N THR A 65 5.05 2.96 -29.78
CA THR A 65 5.09 4.21 -29.02
C THR A 65 3.76 4.54 -28.34
N TYR A 66 2.65 4.32 -29.05
CA TYR A 66 1.32 4.52 -28.50
C TYR A 66 1.09 3.59 -27.30
N ASP A 67 1.42 2.31 -27.42
CA ASP A 67 1.24 1.32 -26.34
C ASP A 67 2.08 1.64 -25.10
N ILE A 68 3.32 2.11 -25.30
CA ILE A 68 4.20 2.54 -24.20
C ILE A 68 3.60 3.75 -23.48
N VAL A 69 3.23 4.80 -24.21
CA VAL A 69 2.63 6.01 -23.63
C VAL A 69 1.34 5.67 -22.90
N GLN A 70 0.52 4.80 -23.48
CA GLN A 70 -0.73 4.37 -22.90
C GLN A 70 -0.51 3.57 -21.61
N SER A 71 0.51 2.70 -21.57
CA SER A 71 0.86 1.95 -20.37
C SER A 71 1.33 2.87 -19.25
N MET A 72 2.20 3.84 -19.57
CA MET A 72 2.66 4.85 -18.60
C MET A 72 1.51 5.71 -18.07
N HIS A 73 0.57 6.08 -18.95
CA HIS A 73 -0.64 6.80 -18.56
C HIS A 73 -1.50 5.97 -17.61
N ASP A 74 -1.73 4.69 -17.92
CA ASP A 74 -2.57 3.81 -17.12
C ASP A 74 -1.93 3.54 -15.74
N GLU A 75 -0.60 3.45 -15.65
CA GLU A 75 0.14 3.37 -14.38
C GLU A 75 -0.02 4.63 -13.53
N ALA A 76 0.22 5.81 -14.10
CA ALA A 76 0.09 7.08 -13.38
C ALA A 76 -1.35 7.32 -12.91
N LEU A 77 -2.33 6.99 -13.75
CA LEU A 77 -3.74 7.10 -13.41
C LEU A 77 -4.11 6.11 -12.29
N ALA A 78 -3.63 4.87 -12.36
CA ALA A 78 -3.90 3.86 -11.34
C ALA A 78 -3.30 4.23 -9.97
N GLU A 79 -2.11 4.83 -9.96
CA GLU A 79 -1.47 5.35 -8.75
C GLU A 79 -2.32 6.47 -8.12
N GLU A 80 -2.73 7.47 -8.90
CA GLU A 80 -3.59 8.55 -8.42
C GLU A 80 -4.94 8.03 -7.91
N ILE A 81 -5.58 7.10 -8.62
CA ILE A 81 -6.84 6.50 -8.17
C ILE A 81 -6.64 5.78 -6.83
N SER A 82 -5.59 4.98 -6.69
CA SER A 82 -5.32 4.25 -5.44
C SER A 82 -5.05 5.20 -4.25
N GLN A 83 -4.35 6.31 -4.48
CA GLN A 83 -4.10 7.31 -3.43
C GLN A 83 -5.36 8.08 -3.02
N ASN A 84 -6.29 8.31 -3.96
CA ASN A 84 -7.53 9.07 -3.75
C ASN A 84 -8.74 8.20 -3.36
N GLY A 85 -8.51 7.06 -2.72
CA GLY A 85 -9.57 6.19 -2.17
C GLY A 85 -9.80 4.90 -2.94
N GLY A 86 -9.26 4.77 -4.14
CA GLY A 86 -9.23 3.53 -4.90
C GLY A 86 -10.61 2.94 -5.16
N ILE A 87 -10.65 1.62 -5.20
CA ILE A 87 -11.89 0.83 -5.26
C ILE A 87 -12.20 0.17 -3.91
N GLY A 88 -11.38 0.44 -2.88
CA GLY A 88 -11.49 -0.13 -1.55
C GLY A 88 -10.75 -1.46 -1.36
N LEU A 89 -10.03 -1.95 -2.37
CA LEU A 89 -9.30 -3.21 -2.29
C LEU A 89 -8.14 -3.13 -1.30
N ALA A 90 -7.40 -2.01 -1.31
CA ALA A 90 -6.30 -1.79 -0.37
C ALA A 90 -6.79 -1.82 1.09
N GLN A 91 -7.95 -1.22 1.35
CA GLN A 91 -8.55 -1.20 2.68
C GLN A 91 -8.97 -2.61 3.13
N GLN A 92 -9.62 -3.38 2.25
CA GLN A 92 -10.01 -4.75 2.55
C GLN A 92 -8.80 -5.65 2.81
N LEU A 93 -7.73 -5.54 2.01
CA LEU A 93 -6.48 -6.27 2.25
C LEU A 93 -5.86 -5.87 3.59
N TYR A 94 -5.79 -4.57 3.88
CA TYR A 94 -5.22 -4.07 5.12
C TYR A 94 -5.98 -4.60 6.34
N GLU A 95 -7.31 -4.58 6.32
CA GLU A 95 -8.16 -5.11 7.40
C GLU A 95 -7.92 -6.60 7.67
N GLN A 96 -7.63 -7.39 6.64
CA GLN A 96 -7.33 -8.82 6.81
C GLN A 96 -5.90 -9.06 7.28
N LEU A 97 -4.93 -8.37 6.68
CA LEU A 97 -3.50 -8.61 6.91
C LEU A 97 -2.98 -7.98 8.20
N SER A 98 -3.56 -6.86 8.64
CA SER A 98 -3.16 -6.18 9.89
C SER A 98 -3.45 -6.99 11.15
N LYS A 99 -4.18 -8.10 11.04
CA LYS A 99 -4.39 -9.08 12.13
C LYS A 99 -3.16 -9.96 12.37
N TYR A 100 -2.25 -10.02 11.40
CA TYR A 100 -1.07 -10.89 11.40
C TYR A 100 0.26 -10.14 11.51
N VAL A 101 0.22 -8.81 11.62
CA VAL A 101 1.38 -7.91 11.63
C VAL A 101 1.28 -6.96 12.82
#